data_AF-A0A061AE11-F1
#
_entry.id   AF-A0A061AE11-F1
#
_cell.length_a   1.000
_cell.length_b   1.000
_cell.length_c   1.000
_cell.angle_alpha   90.00
_cell.angle_beta   90.00
_cell.angle_gamma   90.00
#
_symmetry.space_group_name_H-M   'P 1'
#
loop_
_entity.id
_entity.type
_entity.pdbx_description
1 polymer ?
#
loop_
_entity_poly.entity_id
_entity_poly.type
_entity_poly.pdbx_seq_one_letter_code
_entity_poly.pdbx_strand_id
1 'polypeptide(L)'
;MPLFGKSHKNPADIVRTLKENMAILVKQDKKTEKASEEVSKCLVAMKEILYGTGDKEPHTETVAQLAQELYNSGLLISLVENLQVIDFEGKKDVCQIFNNILRRQIGTRSPTVEYFCSHQEVLFVLQKG
;
A
#
# COMPACT_ATOMS: atom_id res chain seq x y z
N MET A 1 -21.56 -3.15 -27.17
CA MET A 1 -20.24 -3.52 -26.58
C MET A 1 -20.33 -3.29 -25.08
N PRO A 2 -20.14 -4.30 -24.23
CA PRO A 2 -20.29 -4.11 -22.79
C PRO A 2 -19.12 -3.31 -22.23
N LEU A 3 -19.50 -2.43 -21.31
CA LEU A 3 -18.72 -1.39 -20.65
C LEU A 3 -17.74 -1.99 -19.64
N PHE A 4 -16.45 -2.07 -19.97
CA PHE A 4 -15.40 -2.21 -18.96
C PHE A 4 -15.00 -0.82 -18.48
N GLY A 5 -15.89 -0.17 -17.72
CA GLY A 5 -15.46 0.91 -16.84
C GLY A 5 -14.51 0.29 -15.83
N LYS A 6 -13.20 0.59 -15.94
CA LYS A 6 -12.22 0.27 -14.89
C LYS A 6 -12.83 0.78 -13.59
N SER A 7 -13.25 -0.13 -12.71
CA SER A 7 -13.79 0.24 -11.41
C SER A 7 -12.69 1.04 -10.72
N HIS A 8 -12.87 2.35 -10.62
CA HIS A 8 -12.05 3.19 -9.77
C HIS A 8 -12.32 2.74 -8.33
N LYS A 9 -11.64 1.68 -7.90
CA LYS A 9 -11.66 1.25 -6.50
C LYS A 9 -11.18 2.45 -5.69
N ASN A 10 -12.03 2.92 -4.79
CA ASN A 10 -11.71 4.03 -3.89
C ASN A 10 -10.45 3.66 -3.07
N PRO A 11 -9.48 4.58 -2.86
CA PRO A 11 -8.31 4.32 -2.03
C PRO A 11 -8.63 3.63 -0.70
N ALA A 12 -9.72 4.03 -0.03
CA ALA A 12 -10.14 3.44 1.24
C ALA A 12 -10.52 1.95 1.10
N ASP A 13 -11.19 1.56 0.02
CA ASP A 13 -11.57 0.16 -0.22
C ASP A 13 -10.36 -0.69 -0.59
N ILE A 14 -9.38 -0.12 -1.31
CA ILE A 14 -8.12 -0.79 -1.61
C ILE A 14 -7.35 -1.06 -0.32
N VAL A 15 -7.21 -0.05 0.55
CA VAL A 15 -6.52 -0.19 1.84
C VAL A 15 -7.23 -1.22 2.73
N ARG A 16 -8.56 -1.18 2.82
CA ARG A 16 -9.35 -2.15 3.60
C ARG A 16 -9.14 -3.58 3.08
N THR A 17 -9.29 -3.77 1.77
CA THR A 17 -9.14 -5.07 1.12
C THR A 17 -7.73 -5.63 1.29
N LEU A 18 -6.71 -4.78 1.12
CA LEU A 18 -5.32 -5.18 1.31
C LEU A 18 -5.06 -5.62 2.76
N LYS A 19 -5.57 -4.86 3.74
CA LYS A 19 -5.43 -5.20 5.17
C LYS A 19 -6.08 -6.54 5.53
N GLU A 20 -7.29 -6.79 5.03
CA GLU A 20 -8.01 -8.05 5.28
C GLU A 20 -7.28 -9.26 4.68
N ASN A 21 -6.80 -9.14 3.43
CA ASN A 21 -6.09 -10.24 2.78
C ASN A 21 -4.68 -10.46 3.36
N MET A 22 -3.98 -9.39 3.78
CA MET A 22 -2.73 -9.51 4.52
C MET A 22 -2.91 -10.30 5.82
N ALA A 23 -4.01 -10.07 6.56
CA ALA A 23 -4.30 -10.83 7.78
C ALA A 23 -4.50 -12.33 7.51
N ILE A 24 -5.06 -12.70 6.34
CA ILE A 24 -5.20 -14.09 5.92
C ILE A 24 -3.84 -14.70 5.57
N LEU A 25 -2.99 -13.97 4.82
CA LEU A 25 -1.63 -14.41 4.46
C LEU A 25 -0.77 -14.67 5.71
N VAL A 26 -0.83 -13.77 6.68
CA VAL A 26 -0.08 -13.89 7.94
C VAL A 26 -0.52 -15.10 8.76
N LYS A 27 -1.81 -15.42 8.75
CA LYS A 27 -2.36 -16.61 9.43
C LYS A 27 -2.08 -17.93 8.70
N GLN A 28 -1.63 -17.88 7.44
CA GLN A 28 -1.42 -19.06 6.58
C GLN A 28 -2.64 -19.99 6.49
N ASP A 29 -3.84 -19.40 6.40
CA ASP A 29 -5.09 -20.15 6.29
C ASP A 29 -5.22 -20.87 4.92
N LYS A 30 -6.14 -21.84 4.82
CA LYS A 30 -6.40 -22.61 3.56
C LYS A 30 -6.75 -21.75 2.33
N LYS A 31 -7.00 -20.45 2.50
CA LYS A 31 -7.35 -19.49 1.43
C LYS A 31 -6.17 -18.59 1.00
N THR A 32 -4.94 -18.95 1.37
CA THR A 32 -3.72 -18.15 1.14
C THR A 32 -3.50 -17.80 -0.35
N GLU A 33 -3.78 -18.71 -1.29
CA GLU A 33 -3.57 -18.47 -2.72
C GLU A 33 -4.45 -17.33 -3.26
N LYS A 34 -5.76 -17.38 -2.96
CA LYS A 34 -6.69 -16.31 -3.33
C LYS A 34 -6.37 -14.99 -2.65
N ALA A 35 -5.96 -15.03 -1.37
CA ALA A 35 -5.54 -13.85 -0.65
C ALA A 35 -4.29 -13.22 -1.28
N SER A 36 -3.32 -14.05 -1.70
CA SER A 36 -2.10 -13.60 -2.37
C SER A 36 -2.42 -12.86 -3.67
N GLU A 37 -3.28 -13.43 -4.51
CA GLU A 37 -3.70 -12.75 -5.75
C GLU A 37 -4.36 -11.39 -5.48
N GLU A 38 -5.22 -11.30 -4.47
CA GLU A 38 -5.90 -10.04 -4.14
C GLU A 38 -4.93 -9.01 -3.55
N VAL A 39 -3.94 -9.44 -2.75
CA VAL A 39 -2.84 -8.59 -2.29
C VAL A 39 -2.08 -8.01 -3.48
N SER A 40 -1.64 -8.84 -4.43
CA SER A 40 -0.92 -8.36 -5.62
C SER A 40 -1.76 -7.38 -6.44
N LYS A 41 -3.06 -7.66 -6.64
CA LYS A 41 -3.99 -6.73 -7.34
C LYS A 41 -4.12 -5.39 -6.60
N CYS A 42 -4.22 -5.40 -5.27
CA CYS A 42 -4.32 -4.18 -4.48
C CYS A 42 -3.03 -3.37 -4.53
N LEU A 43 -1.86 -4.02 -4.46
CA LEU A 43 -0.55 -3.35 -4.55
C LEU A 43 -0.36 -2.68 -5.92
N VAL A 44 -0.73 -3.36 -7.01
CA VAL A 44 -0.71 -2.77 -8.35
C VAL A 44 -1.64 -1.57 -8.43
N ALA A 45 -2.87 -1.68 -7.93
CA ALA A 45 -3.82 -0.56 -7.93
C ALA A 45 -3.32 0.64 -7.11
N MET A 46 -2.68 0.40 -5.95
CA MET A 46 -2.04 1.47 -5.17
C MET A 46 -0.91 2.14 -5.95
N LYS A 47 -0.06 1.37 -6.64
CA LYS A 47 0.98 1.93 -7.51
C LYS A 47 0.41 2.80 -8.62
N GLU A 48 -0.64 2.34 -9.29
CA GLU A 48 -1.31 3.12 -10.34
C GLU A 48 -1.83 4.46 -9.80
N ILE A 49 -2.32 4.51 -8.56
CA ILE A 49 -2.72 5.77 -7.91
C ILE A 49 -1.51 6.68 -7.66
N LEU A 50 -0.37 6.12 -7.22
CA LEU A 50 0.81 6.88 -6.82
C LEU A 50 1.70 7.34 -7.99
N TYR A 51 1.74 6.57 -9.06
CA TYR A 51 2.59 6.81 -10.23
C TYR A 51 1.80 7.24 -11.47
N GLY A 52 0.47 7.09 -11.45
CA GLY A 52 -0.36 7.28 -12.63
C GLY A 52 -0.41 6.03 -13.52
N THR A 53 -1.21 6.10 -14.58
CA THR A 53 -1.35 5.01 -15.57
C THR A 53 -1.12 5.54 -16.97
N GLY A 54 -0.11 5.03 -17.67
CA GLY A 54 0.23 5.48 -19.03
C GLY A 54 0.51 6.98 -19.06
N ASP A 55 -0.27 7.72 -19.86
CA ASP A 55 -0.14 9.18 -20.02
C ASP A 55 -0.86 10.03 -18.95
N LYS A 56 -1.48 9.40 -17.95
CA LYS A 56 -2.21 10.13 -16.89
C LYS A 56 -1.36 10.27 -15.65
N GLU A 57 -1.03 11.50 -15.30
CA GLU A 57 -0.40 11.85 -14.02
C GLU A 57 -1.28 11.47 -12.81
N PRO A 58 -0.67 11.14 -11.66
CA PRO A 58 -1.42 10.80 -10.45
C PRO A 58 -2.22 11.99 -9.94
N HIS A 59 -3.51 11.77 -9.65
CA HIS A 59 -4.38 12.81 -9.10
C HIS A 59 -4.01 13.09 -7.64
N THR A 60 -3.59 14.31 -7.35
CA THR A 60 -3.04 14.71 -6.05
C THR A 60 -3.98 14.46 -4.87
N GLU A 61 -5.29 14.66 -5.07
CA GLU A 61 -6.32 14.38 -4.06
C GLU A 61 -6.42 12.89 -3.74
N THR A 62 -6.43 12.02 -4.75
CA THR A 62 -6.49 10.56 -4.58
C THR A 62 -5.24 10.03 -3.89
N VAL A 63 -4.06 10.58 -4.22
CA VAL A 63 -2.81 10.27 -3.52
C VAL A 63 -2.86 10.71 -2.06
N ALA A 64 -3.41 11.90 -1.79
CA ALA A 64 -3.57 12.38 -0.42
C ALA A 64 -4.50 11.48 0.40
N GLN A 65 -5.62 11.06 -0.19
CA GLN A 65 -6.57 10.14 0.43
C GLN A 65 -5.92 8.78 0.71
N LEU A 66 -5.20 8.20 -0.27
CA LEU A 66 -4.49 6.95 -0.09
C LEU A 66 -3.45 7.03 1.04
N ALA A 67 -2.65 8.08 1.07
CA ALA A 67 -1.66 8.29 2.12
C ALA A 67 -2.31 8.37 3.51
N GLN A 68 -3.42 9.10 3.62
CA GLN A 68 -4.14 9.23 4.88
C GLN A 68 -4.71 7.89 5.36
N GLU A 69 -5.30 7.11 4.47
CA GLU A 69 -5.81 5.77 4.78
C GLU A 69 -4.69 4.80 5.18
N LEU A 70 -3.51 4.89 4.55
CA LEU A 70 -2.34 4.10 4.92
C LEU A 70 -1.86 4.39 6.35
N TYR A 71 -1.87 5.65 6.78
CA TYR A 71 -1.51 6.04 8.14
C TYR A 71 -2.58 5.62 9.15
N ASN A 72 -3.85 5.92 8.87
CA ASN A 72 -4.97 5.61 9.78
C ASN A 72 -5.13 4.11 10.02
N SER A 73 -4.87 3.30 8.99
CA SER A 73 -5.01 1.84 9.07
C SER A 73 -3.79 1.14 9.67
N GLY A 74 -2.65 1.84 9.80
CA GLY A 74 -1.35 1.24 10.13
C GLY A 74 -0.82 0.30 9.04
N LEU A 75 -1.41 0.30 7.84
CA LEU A 75 -1.12 -0.69 6.81
C LEU A 75 0.30 -0.56 6.27
N LEU A 76 0.84 0.66 6.22
CA LEU A 76 2.22 0.88 5.77
C LEU A 76 3.23 0.11 6.63
N ILE A 77 3.00 0.06 7.94
CA ILE A 77 3.82 -0.69 8.89
C ILE A 77 3.60 -2.19 8.72
N SER A 78 2.34 -2.60 8.65
CA SER A 78 1.97 -4.01 8.51
C SER A 78 2.55 -4.65 7.24
N LEU A 79 2.62 -3.91 6.12
CA LEU A 79 3.24 -4.39 4.88
C LEU A 79 4.74 -4.65 5.03
N VAL A 80 5.43 -3.81 5.81
CA VAL A 80 6.86 -3.96 6.08
C VAL A 80 7.12 -5.14 7.03
N GLU A 81 6.36 -5.25 8.12
CA GLU A 81 6.47 -6.35 9.09
C GLU A 81 6.21 -7.72 8.46
N ASN A 82 5.27 -7.77 7.52
CA ASN A 82 4.82 -9.00 6.89
C ASN A 82 5.36 -9.16 5.46
N LEU A 83 6.44 -8.45 5.10
CA LEU A 83 7.03 -8.50 3.76
C LEU A 83 7.45 -9.92 3.37
N GLN A 84 7.79 -10.77 4.34
CA GLN A 84 8.20 -12.16 4.12
C GLN A 84 7.10 -13.04 3.50
N VAL A 85 5.82 -12.79 3.82
CA VAL A 85 4.68 -13.59 3.31
C VAL A 85 4.13 -13.09 1.98
N ILE A 86 4.58 -11.93 1.52
CA ILE A 86 4.22 -11.37 0.21
C ILE A 86 5.04 -12.06 -0.89
N ASP A 87 4.47 -12.22 -2.08
CA ASP A 87 5.15 -12.77 -3.23
C ASP A 87 6.28 -11.85 -3.74
N PHE A 88 7.19 -12.40 -4.55
CA PHE A 88 8.40 -11.68 -4.95
C PHE A 88 8.12 -10.35 -5.69
N GLU A 89 7.14 -10.33 -6.60
CA GLU A 89 6.73 -9.09 -7.29
C GLU A 89 6.02 -8.14 -6.32
N GLY A 90 5.14 -8.64 -5.45
CA GLY A 90 4.49 -7.82 -4.43
C GLY A 90 5.48 -7.15 -3.48
N LYS A 91 6.62 -7.79 -3.14
CA LYS A 91 7.69 -7.14 -2.35
C LYS A 91 8.28 -5.93 -3.06
N LYS A 92 8.50 -6.01 -4.38
CA LYS A 92 8.99 -4.87 -5.17
C LYS A 92 7.96 -3.75 -5.17
N ASP A 93 6.68 -4.09 -5.30
CA ASP A 93 5.59 -3.12 -5.29
C ASP A 93 5.47 -2.41 -3.94
N VAL A 94 5.55 -3.15 -2.83
CA VAL A 94 5.59 -2.57 -1.47
C VAL A 94 6.75 -1.60 -1.32
N CYS A 95 7.96 -1.97 -1.77
CA CYS A 95 9.12 -1.07 -1.73
C CYS A 95 8.89 0.21 -2.54
N GLN A 96 8.27 0.12 -3.72
CA GLN A 96 7.96 1.29 -4.55
C GLN A 96 6.93 2.20 -3.87
N ILE A 97 5.83 1.63 -3.38
CA ILE A 97 4.77 2.35 -2.64
C ILE A 97 5.37 3.06 -1.42
N PHE A 98 6.13 2.33 -0.61
CA PHE A 98 6.77 2.84 0.59
C PHE A 98 7.68 4.03 0.28
N ASN A 99 8.55 3.90 -0.73
CA ASN A 99 9.46 4.97 -1.14
C ASN A 99 8.73 6.19 -1.67
N ASN A 100 7.65 6.00 -2.43
CA ASN A 100 6.83 7.10 -2.96
C ASN A 100 6.18 7.89 -1.82
N ILE A 101 5.50 7.19 -0.91
CA ILE A 101 4.85 7.82 0.24
C ILE A 101 5.88 8.49 1.15
N LEU A 102 7.03 7.85 1.42
CA LEU A 102 8.09 8.41 2.25
C LEU A 102 8.64 9.74 1.73
N ARG A 103 8.79 9.87 0.40
CA ARG A 103 9.30 11.08 -0.24
C ARG A 103 8.24 12.17 -0.43
N ARG A 104 6.98 11.89 -0.11
CA ARG A 104 5.88 12.84 -0.28
C ARG A 104 6.05 14.04 0.64
N GLN A 105 5.93 15.24 0.06
CA GLN A 105 5.97 16.51 0.78
C GLN A 105 4.65 17.25 0.65
N ILE A 106 4.25 17.94 1.72
CA ILE A 106 3.13 18.89 1.73
C ILE A 106 3.69 20.21 2.22
N GLY A 107 3.95 21.14 1.29
CA GLY A 107 4.73 22.34 1.57
C GLY A 107 6.15 21.95 1.98
N THR A 108 6.58 22.38 3.18
CA THR A 108 7.89 22.04 3.76
C THR A 108 7.87 20.80 4.66
N ARG A 109 6.70 20.17 4.84
CA ARG A 109 6.51 19.03 5.74
C ARG A 109 6.60 17.71 4.98
N SER A 110 7.10 16.68 5.67
CA SER A 110 7.14 15.30 5.20
C SER A 110 6.25 14.43 6.10
N PRO A 111 4.94 14.28 5.79
CA PRO A 111 3.99 13.62 6.69
C PRO A 111 4.40 12.20 7.08
N THR A 112 5.00 11.45 6.16
CA THR A 112 5.45 10.07 6.40
C THR A 112 6.63 10.00 7.37
N VAL A 113 7.55 10.97 7.27
CA VAL A 113 8.68 11.08 8.21
C VAL A 113 8.15 11.40 9.60
N GLU A 114 7.22 12.35 9.70
CA GLU A 114 6.56 12.68 10.97
C GLU A 114 5.80 11.47 11.55
N TYR A 115 5.12 10.69 10.70
CA TYR A 115 4.45 9.45 11.09
C TYR A 115 5.42 8.39 11.63
N PHE A 116 6.59 8.21 11.03
CA PHE A 116 7.60 7.29 11.56
C PHE A 116 8.28 7.81 12.82
N CYS A 117 8.43 9.13 12.98
CA CYS A 117 8.90 9.69 14.24
C CYS A 117 7.97 9.37 15.42
N SER A 118 6.65 9.23 15.18
CA SER A 118 5.69 8.80 16.19
C SER A 118 5.52 7.27 16.31
N HIS A 119 6.04 6.49 15.35
CA HIS A 119 5.99 5.02 15.32
C HIS A 119 7.39 4.44 15.11
N GLN A 120 8.28 4.66 16.08
CA GLN A 120 9.68 4.27 15.98
C GLN A 120 9.88 2.75 15.84
N GLU A 121 8.89 1.92 16.22
CA GLU A 121 8.97 0.47 16.02
C GLU A 121 9.24 0.08 14.56
N VAL A 122 8.75 0.87 13.60
CA VAL A 122 8.91 0.61 12.16
C VAL A 122 10.39 0.59 11.76
N LEU A 123 11.18 1.49 12.33
CA LEU A 123 12.61 1.58 12.03
C LEU A 123 13.36 0.34 12.53
N PHE A 124 12.95 -0.20 13.68
CA PHE A 124 13.52 -1.43 14.21
C PHE A 124 13.08 -2.68 13.42
N VAL A 125 11.85 -2.72 12.92
CA VAL A 125 11.37 -3.78 12.03
C VAL A 125 12.17 -3.76 10.72
N LEU A 126 12.33 -2.60 10.09
CA LEU A 126 13.13 -2.43 8.87
C LEU A 126 14.60 -2.82 9.07
N GLN A 127 15.18 -2.54 10.24
CA GLN A 127 16.57 -2.88 10.56
C GLN A 127 16.79 -4.39 10.78
N LYS A 128 15.75 -5.13 11.18
CA LYS A 128 15.86 -6.56 11.50
C LYS A 128 15.66 -7.50 10.31
N GLY A 129 15.08 -7.01 9.21
CA GLY A 129 14.91 -7.76 7.96
C GLY A 129 16.20 -7.86 7.16
#